data_AF-J5GYL9-F1
#
_entry.id   AF-J5GYL9-F1
#
_cell.length_a   1.000
_cell.length_b   1.000
_cell.length_c   1.000
_cell.angle_alpha   90.00
_cell.angle_beta   90.00
_cell.angle_gamma   90.00
#
_symmetry.space_group_name_H-M   'P 1'
#
loop_
_entity.id
_entity.type
_entity.pdbx_description
1 polymer ?
#
loop_
_entity_poly.entity_id
_entity_poly.type
_entity_poly.pdbx_seq_one_letter_code
_entity_poly.pdbx_strand_id
1 'polypeptide(L)'
;MANSTNNTAWQQIQNGVYDTQKLLAAQEYNLSMIKAKQTLEIIIKQLSGRDDDDEQSITDIIDSLYTSNVISYDSFEHYHKIRSIGNKAILENNNEEFNATFACQLLSEEVQTFINEYSPRKTRVSPVVTPIRNDSSQKRASSTGTEGSQRRRVVKKSSKNKKKPTVNTADLTKVIIGFVILIVLILLFRSLVPSKKKTNTTNTTTTTAVSSDSTDTSETSAETAPETAASVKYVTTARLHVRSSPSLDGDILATLNVGVSVDYAGEHDSTWSIINYNGGQAYVATAYIKPAQ
;
A
#
# COMPACT_ATOMS: atom_id res chain seq x y z
N MET A 1 6.50 -33.45 -24.24
CA MET A 1 5.55 -32.33 -24.31
C MET A 1 5.62 -31.60 -22.98
N ALA A 2 6.29 -30.44 -22.92
CA ALA A 2 6.29 -29.58 -21.74
C ALA A 2 5.80 -28.21 -22.22
N ASN A 3 4.50 -27.97 -22.09
CA ASN A 3 3.86 -26.76 -22.58
C ASN A 3 3.08 -26.10 -21.44
N SER A 4 3.22 -24.77 -21.36
CA SER A 4 2.38 -23.81 -20.64
C SER A 4 2.57 -23.68 -19.12
N THR A 5 3.19 -22.56 -18.69
CA THR A 5 2.85 -21.71 -17.51
C THR A 5 3.92 -20.66 -17.14
N ASN A 6 4.89 -20.35 -18.00
CA ASN A 6 5.81 -19.22 -17.74
C ASN A 6 5.16 -17.87 -18.03
N ASN A 7 4.07 -17.58 -17.32
CA ASN A 7 3.56 -16.23 -17.19
C ASN A 7 4.50 -15.54 -16.20
N THR A 8 5.40 -14.69 -16.70
CA THR A 8 6.44 -13.99 -15.91
C THR A 8 5.80 -13.41 -14.64
N ALA A 9 6.42 -13.50 -13.47
CA ALA A 9 5.83 -13.00 -12.20
C ALA A 9 5.28 -11.57 -12.33
N TRP A 10 5.98 -10.73 -13.12
CA TRP A 10 5.50 -9.42 -13.53
C TRP A 10 4.11 -9.42 -14.20
N GLN A 11 3.90 -10.28 -15.17
CA GLN A 11 2.63 -10.40 -15.87
C GLN A 11 1.53 -10.94 -14.95
N GLN A 12 1.86 -11.80 -13.98
CA GLN A 12 0.92 -12.22 -12.93
C GLN A 12 0.52 -11.05 -12.03
N ILE A 13 1.47 -10.20 -11.63
CA ILE A 13 1.20 -8.99 -10.84
C ILE A 13 0.27 -8.05 -11.61
N GLN A 14 0.54 -7.81 -12.90
CA GLN A 14 -0.31 -6.96 -13.74
C GLN A 14 -1.73 -7.52 -13.90
N ASN A 15 -1.85 -8.82 -14.14
CA ASN A 15 -3.15 -9.49 -14.22
C ASN A 15 -3.89 -9.43 -12.88
N GLY A 16 -3.18 -9.60 -11.76
CA GLY A 16 -3.75 -9.53 -10.41
C GLY A 16 -4.36 -8.16 -10.10
N VAL A 17 -3.69 -7.07 -10.47
CA VAL A 17 -4.24 -5.71 -10.34
C VAL A 17 -5.49 -5.53 -11.19
N TYR A 18 -5.44 -5.95 -12.46
CA TYR A 18 -6.59 -5.86 -13.36
C TYR A 18 -7.79 -6.65 -12.82
N ASP A 19 -7.56 -7.89 -12.39
CA ASP A 19 -8.60 -8.74 -11.80
C ASP A 19 -9.18 -8.09 -10.54
N THR A 20 -8.35 -7.55 -9.67
CA THR A 20 -8.77 -6.86 -8.43
C THR A 20 -9.70 -5.68 -8.74
N GLN A 21 -9.33 -4.85 -9.72
CA GLN A 21 -10.14 -3.72 -10.18
C GLN A 21 -11.43 -4.16 -10.85
N LYS A 22 -11.39 -5.24 -11.64
CA LYS A 22 -12.56 -5.82 -12.28
C LYS A 22 -13.57 -6.34 -11.25
N LEU A 23 -13.09 -7.03 -10.20
CA LEU A 23 -13.91 -7.51 -9.09
C LEU A 23 -14.53 -6.35 -8.32
N LEU A 24 -13.75 -5.28 -8.07
CA LEU A 24 -14.26 -4.06 -7.44
C LEU A 24 -15.38 -3.42 -8.27
N ALA A 25 -15.21 -3.32 -9.59
CA ALA A 25 -16.22 -2.79 -10.50
C ALA A 25 -17.47 -3.68 -10.60
N ALA A 26 -17.31 -4.99 -10.39
CA ALA A 26 -18.41 -5.95 -10.31
C ALA A 26 -19.12 -5.97 -8.94
N GLN A 27 -18.69 -5.15 -7.98
CA GLN A 27 -19.17 -5.14 -6.59
C GLN A 27 -18.89 -6.45 -5.81
N GLU A 28 -17.92 -7.24 -6.27
CA GLU A 28 -17.43 -8.43 -5.56
C GLU A 28 -16.31 -8.03 -4.59
N TYR A 29 -16.67 -7.27 -3.55
CA TYR A 29 -15.72 -6.62 -2.65
C TYR A 29 -14.85 -7.62 -1.88
N ASN A 30 -15.45 -8.66 -1.31
CA ASN A 30 -14.74 -9.73 -0.62
C ASN A 30 -13.67 -10.36 -1.52
N LEU A 31 -14.06 -10.75 -2.73
CA LEU A 31 -13.15 -11.40 -3.67
C LEU A 31 -12.05 -10.44 -4.15
N SER A 32 -12.38 -9.16 -4.34
CA SER A 32 -11.40 -8.11 -4.65
C SER A 32 -10.33 -7.99 -3.55
N MET A 33 -10.71 -7.96 -2.27
CA MET A 33 -9.76 -7.92 -1.15
C MET A 33 -8.86 -9.16 -1.07
N ILE A 34 -9.44 -10.35 -1.29
CA ILE A 34 -8.69 -11.62 -1.33
C ILE A 34 -7.68 -11.59 -2.49
N LYS A 35 -8.13 -11.18 -3.67
CA LYS A 35 -7.28 -11.09 -4.87
C LYS A 35 -6.17 -10.05 -4.71
N ALA A 36 -6.44 -8.95 -4.01
CA ALA A 36 -5.43 -7.95 -3.69
C ALA A 36 -4.31 -8.54 -2.81
N LYS A 37 -4.67 -9.27 -1.75
CA LYS A 37 -3.70 -9.97 -0.89
C LYS A 37 -2.88 -11.00 -1.67
N GLN A 38 -3.50 -11.80 -2.53
CA GLN A 38 -2.79 -12.78 -3.37
C GLN A 38 -1.79 -12.09 -4.32
N THR A 39 -2.18 -10.95 -4.89
CA THR A 39 -1.29 -10.21 -5.78
C THR A 39 -0.11 -9.63 -5.01
N LEU A 40 -0.34 -9.15 -3.78
CA LEU A 40 0.72 -8.71 -2.88
C LEU A 40 1.68 -9.86 -2.52
N GLU A 41 1.19 -11.07 -2.26
CA GLU A 41 2.05 -12.24 -2.00
C GLU A 41 3.04 -12.50 -3.14
N ILE A 42 2.58 -12.35 -4.39
CA ILE A 42 3.46 -12.48 -5.56
C ILE A 42 4.54 -11.40 -5.54
N ILE A 43 4.20 -10.14 -5.24
CA ILE A 43 5.17 -9.04 -5.12
C ILE A 43 6.20 -9.36 -4.03
N ILE A 44 5.75 -9.70 -2.83
CA ILE A 44 6.60 -10.03 -1.68
C ILE A 44 7.54 -11.18 -2.02
N LYS A 45 7.04 -12.22 -2.69
CA LYS A 45 7.85 -13.36 -3.12
C LYS A 45 8.93 -12.94 -4.13
N GLN A 46 8.61 -12.04 -5.06
CA GLN A 46 9.62 -11.51 -5.99
C GLN A 46 10.71 -10.71 -5.27
N LEU A 47 10.36 -9.98 -4.21
CA LEU A 47 11.30 -9.17 -3.44
C LEU A 47 12.16 -10.00 -2.48
N SER A 48 11.59 -11.05 -1.89
CA SER A 48 12.31 -11.92 -0.96
C SER A 48 13.28 -12.85 -1.65
N GLY A 49 13.07 -13.15 -2.95
CA GLY A 49 13.88 -14.11 -3.69
C GLY A 49 13.80 -15.54 -3.14
N ARG A 50 12.76 -15.82 -2.35
CA ARG A 50 12.52 -17.11 -1.68
C ARG A 50 11.64 -18.01 -2.55
N ASP A 51 11.93 -19.31 -2.52
CA ASP A 51 11.20 -20.33 -3.26
C ASP A 51 9.91 -20.75 -2.53
N ASP A 52 9.02 -21.45 -3.22
CA ASP A 52 7.66 -21.82 -2.75
C ASP A 52 7.59 -22.68 -1.48
N ASP A 53 8.69 -23.34 -1.10
CA ASP A 53 8.72 -24.30 0.02
C ASP A 53 8.97 -23.65 1.40
N ASP A 54 9.12 -22.33 1.46
CA ASP A 54 9.34 -21.63 2.73
C ASP A 54 8.02 -21.39 3.47
N GLU A 55 7.78 -22.14 4.55
CA GLU A 55 6.62 -22.02 5.45
C GLU A 55 6.64 -20.74 6.32
N GLN A 56 7.44 -19.74 5.93
CA GLN A 56 7.59 -18.50 6.67
C GLN A 56 6.33 -17.65 6.57
N SER A 57 5.85 -17.16 7.72
CA SER A 57 4.74 -16.21 7.79
C SER A 57 5.03 -14.99 6.91
N ILE A 58 4.06 -14.60 6.09
CA ILE A 58 4.14 -13.39 5.25
C ILE A 58 4.50 -12.14 6.07
N THR A 59 4.10 -12.10 7.35
CA THR A 59 4.43 -11.03 8.31
C THR A 59 5.93 -10.90 8.47
N ASP A 60 6.61 -12.01 8.77
CA ASP A 60 8.04 -12.02 9.05
C ASP A 60 8.84 -11.71 7.77
N ILE A 61 8.31 -12.08 6.60
CA ILE A 61 8.91 -11.71 5.33
C ILE A 61 8.80 -10.20 5.12
N ILE A 62 7.65 -9.58 5.38
CA ILE A 62 7.47 -8.12 5.30
C ILE A 62 8.43 -7.40 6.27
N ASP A 63 8.51 -7.86 7.52
CA ASP A 63 9.43 -7.31 8.53
C ASP A 63 10.90 -7.43 8.11
N SER A 64 11.27 -8.58 7.54
CA SER A 64 12.62 -8.83 7.03
C SER A 64 12.94 -7.93 5.83
N LEU A 65 12.01 -7.76 4.89
CA LEU A 65 12.18 -6.87 3.72
C LEU A 65 12.40 -5.41 4.15
N TYR A 66 11.69 -4.96 5.20
CA TYR A 66 11.87 -3.62 5.74
C TYR A 66 13.20 -3.50 6.50
N THR A 67 13.51 -4.45 7.39
CA THR A 67 14.75 -4.43 8.19
C THR A 67 16.01 -4.54 7.33
N SER A 68 15.93 -5.26 6.21
CA SER A 68 17.00 -5.36 5.21
C SER A 68 17.04 -4.19 4.23
N ASN A 69 16.15 -3.19 4.39
CA ASN A 69 16.06 -1.98 3.57
C ASN A 69 15.82 -2.31 2.08
N VAL A 70 15.12 -3.41 1.80
CA VAL A 70 14.67 -3.78 0.45
C VAL A 70 13.42 -3.00 0.06
N ILE A 71 12.53 -2.73 1.03
CA ILE A 71 11.34 -1.90 0.85
C ILE A 71 11.39 -0.65 1.73
N SER A 72 10.72 0.41 1.30
CA SER A 72 10.53 1.63 2.07
C SER A 72 9.55 1.42 3.24
N TYR A 73 9.54 2.37 4.17
CA TYR A 73 8.56 2.40 5.28
C TYR A 73 7.11 2.48 4.76
N ASP A 74 6.87 3.26 3.70
CA ASP A 74 5.52 3.37 3.10
C ASP A 74 5.06 2.03 2.52
N SER A 75 5.94 1.34 1.76
CA SER A 75 5.66 0.00 1.24
C SER A 75 5.39 -1.02 2.35
N PHE A 76 6.16 -0.96 3.44
CA PHE A 76 5.96 -1.79 4.62
C PHE A 76 4.55 -1.61 5.21
N GLU A 77 4.13 -0.38 5.45
CA GLU A 77 2.79 -0.04 5.94
C GLU A 77 1.68 -0.53 4.99
N HIS A 78 1.86 -0.29 3.69
CA HIS A 78 0.89 -0.72 2.67
C HIS A 78 0.74 -2.24 2.63
N TYR A 79 1.85 -2.99 2.75
CA TYR A 79 1.82 -4.44 2.76
C TYR A 79 1.04 -4.99 3.96
N HIS A 80 1.26 -4.44 5.16
CA HIS A 80 0.49 -4.83 6.35
C HIS A 80 -1.00 -4.52 6.20
N LYS A 81 -1.36 -3.35 5.65
CA LYS A 81 -2.76 -2.96 5.44
C LYS A 81 -3.48 -3.88 4.45
N ILE A 82 -2.91 -4.12 3.27
CA ILE A 82 -3.49 -5.04 2.28
C ILE A 82 -3.61 -6.45 2.86
N ARG A 83 -2.58 -6.94 3.57
CA ARG A 83 -2.60 -8.24 4.24
C ARG A 83 -3.74 -8.33 5.27
N SER A 84 -3.86 -7.32 6.13
CA SER A 84 -4.90 -7.27 7.17
C SER A 84 -6.30 -7.30 6.57
N ILE A 85 -6.54 -6.47 5.55
CA ILE A 85 -7.82 -6.40 4.83
C ILE A 85 -8.14 -7.74 4.16
N GLY A 86 -7.17 -8.34 3.47
CA GLY A 86 -7.36 -9.65 2.85
C GLY A 86 -7.63 -10.76 3.86
N ASN A 87 -6.93 -10.77 5.00
CA ASN A 87 -7.22 -11.72 6.08
C ASN A 87 -8.63 -11.53 6.64
N LYS A 88 -9.07 -10.29 6.85
CA LYS A 88 -10.43 -9.97 7.28
C LYS A 88 -11.47 -10.48 6.29
N ALA A 89 -11.21 -10.32 4.99
CA ALA A 89 -12.07 -10.86 3.93
C ALA A 89 -12.15 -12.40 3.97
N ILE A 90 -11.03 -13.09 4.21
CA ILE A 90 -11.00 -14.57 4.27
C ILE A 90 -11.67 -15.10 5.54
N LEU A 91 -11.33 -14.55 6.69
CA LEU A 91 -11.71 -15.10 8.00
C LEU A 91 -13.11 -14.67 8.43
N GLU A 92 -13.47 -13.41 8.20
CA GLU A 92 -14.74 -12.82 8.64
C GLU A 92 -15.76 -12.71 7.51
N ASN A 93 -15.41 -13.18 6.30
CA ASN A 93 -16.20 -12.98 5.09
C ASN A 93 -16.54 -11.49 4.85
N ASN A 94 -15.61 -10.59 5.21
CA ASN A 94 -15.82 -9.15 5.10
C ASN A 94 -16.11 -8.74 3.65
N ASN A 95 -17.16 -7.96 3.43
CA ASN A 95 -17.58 -7.51 2.11
C ASN A 95 -17.78 -5.99 2.06
N GLU A 96 -16.98 -5.24 2.84
CA GLU A 96 -17.06 -3.78 2.88
C GLU A 96 -16.42 -3.16 1.62
N GLU A 97 -17.17 -2.31 0.93
CA GLU A 97 -16.70 -1.56 -0.25
C GLU A 97 -15.46 -0.72 0.07
N PHE A 98 -15.48 -0.01 1.20
CA PHE A 98 -14.37 0.85 1.62
C PHE A 98 -13.04 0.09 1.71
N ASN A 99 -13.05 -1.09 2.35
CA ASN A 99 -11.86 -1.92 2.49
C ASN A 99 -11.38 -2.44 1.13
N ALA A 100 -12.31 -2.83 0.25
CA ALA A 100 -11.97 -3.29 -1.09
C ALA A 100 -11.38 -2.18 -1.96
N THR A 101 -11.98 -0.99 -1.97
CA THR A 101 -11.43 0.18 -2.66
C THR A 101 -10.06 0.54 -2.12
N PHE A 102 -9.90 0.57 -0.80
CA PHE A 102 -8.64 0.92 -0.15
C PHE A 102 -7.53 -0.10 -0.45
N ALA A 103 -7.81 -1.40 -0.35
CA ALA A 103 -6.86 -2.46 -0.70
C ALA A 103 -6.45 -2.39 -2.18
N CYS A 104 -7.40 -2.11 -3.08
CA CYS A 104 -7.12 -1.95 -4.51
C CYS A 104 -6.26 -0.72 -4.81
N GLN A 105 -6.48 0.39 -4.10
CA GLN A 105 -5.67 1.60 -4.23
C GLN A 105 -4.23 1.33 -3.78
N LEU A 106 -4.06 0.82 -2.55
CA LEU A 106 -2.74 0.50 -2.01
C LEU A 106 -1.98 -0.49 -2.90
N LEU A 107 -2.65 -1.54 -3.39
CA LEU A 107 -2.04 -2.50 -4.31
C LEU A 107 -1.56 -1.81 -5.59
N SER A 108 -2.37 -0.92 -6.16
CA SER A 108 -2.02 -0.19 -7.38
C SER A 108 -0.80 0.71 -7.16
N GLU A 109 -0.71 1.39 -6.02
CA GLU A 109 0.45 2.19 -5.62
C GLU A 109 1.71 1.33 -5.48
N GLU A 110 1.62 0.21 -4.74
CA GLU A 110 2.76 -0.70 -4.53
C GLU A 110 3.26 -1.35 -5.81
N VAL A 111 2.37 -1.64 -6.76
CA VAL A 111 2.78 -2.15 -8.07
C VAL A 111 3.57 -1.10 -8.85
N GLN A 112 3.22 0.19 -8.74
CA GLN A 112 4.02 1.26 -9.36
C GLN A 112 5.37 1.42 -8.66
N THR A 113 5.39 1.39 -7.33
CA THR A 113 6.64 1.43 -6.55
C THR A 113 7.54 0.25 -6.93
N PHE A 114 6.98 -0.96 -7.05
CA PHE A 114 7.68 -2.15 -7.49
C PHE A 114 8.32 -1.99 -8.87
N ILE A 115 7.62 -1.42 -9.86
CA ILE A 115 8.21 -1.15 -11.18
C ILE A 115 9.37 -0.17 -11.09
N ASN A 116 9.19 0.89 -10.31
CA ASN A 116 10.07 2.05 -10.36
C ASN A 116 11.33 1.85 -9.52
N GLU A 117 11.20 1.20 -8.38
CA GLU A 117 12.19 1.18 -7.31
C GLU A 117 12.81 -0.21 -7.12
N TYR A 118 12.00 -1.27 -7.16
CA TYR A 118 12.45 -2.62 -6.80
C TYR A 118 12.70 -3.55 -8.00
N SER A 119 12.08 -3.27 -9.15
CA SER A 119 12.37 -4.02 -10.37
C SER A 119 13.83 -3.77 -10.77
N PRO A 120 14.62 -4.80 -11.13
CA PRO A 120 15.99 -4.63 -11.57
C PRO A 120 16.00 -3.80 -12.85
N ARG A 121 16.08 -2.46 -12.69
CA ARG A 121 16.41 -1.55 -13.77
C ARG A 121 17.72 -2.06 -14.33
N LYS A 122 17.68 -2.64 -15.54
CA LYS A 122 18.88 -2.95 -16.33
C LYS A 122 19.85 -1.82 -16.12
N THR A 123 20.92 -2.13 -15.39
CA THR A 123 22.00 -1.24 -15.00
C THR A 123 22.28 -0.21 -16.10
N ARG A 124 21.83 1.04 -15.90
CA ARG A 124 22.59 2.16 -16.47
C ARG A 124 23.80 2.35 -15.57
N VAL A 125 24.76 1.43 -15.67
CA VAL A 125 26.14 1.73 -15.29
C VAL A 125 26.56 2.84 -16.27
N SER A 126 26.50 4.08 -15.81
CA SER A 126 27.32 5.13 -16.42
C SER A 126 28.75 4.77 -16.02
N PRO A 127 29.66 4.43 -16.94
CA PRO A 127 31.03 4.17 -16.56
C PRO A 127 31.61 5.49 -16.04
N VAL A 128 31.83 5.57 -14.74
CA VAL A 128 32.67 6.58 -14.12
C VAL A 128 34.08 6.29 -14.61
N VAL A 129 34.47 6.90 -15.72
CA VAL A 129 35.87 6.91 -16.17
C VAL A 129 36.61 7.86 -15.24
N THR A 130 37.24 7.33 -14.20
CA THR A 130 38.31 8.04 -13.50
C THR A 130 39.52 8.12 -14.43
N PRO A 131 40.07 9.31 -14.73
CA PRO A 131 41.32 9.39 -15.48
C PRO A 131 42.48 8.99 -14.57
N ILE A 132 43.03 7.78 -14.78
CA ILE A 132 44.33 7.41 -14.20
C ILE A 132 45.41 8.17 -14.97
N ARG A 133 46.02 9.11 -14.24
CA ARG A 133 47.22 9.85 -14.60
C ARG A 133 48.42 8.88 -14.52
N ASN A 134 48.99 8.51 -15.66
CA ASN A 134 50.30 7.87 -15.72
C ASN A 134 51.33 8.88 -16.23
N ASP A 135 52.33 9.16 -15.41
CA ASP A 135 53.44 10.04 -15.73
C ASP A 135 54.78 9.27 -15.64
N SER A 136 55.50 9.26 -16.77
CA SER A 136 56.95 9.05 -16.95
C SER A 136 57.56 7.68 -16.60
N SER A 137 58.65 7.17 -17.20
CA SER A 137 59.34 7.36 -18.49
C SER A 137 60.51 6.33 -18.60
N GLN A 138 60.96 6.07 -19.84
CA GLN A 138 62.29 5.53 -20.25
C GLN A 138 62.63 4.02 -20.15
N LYS A 139 62.77 3.36 -21.33
CA LYS A 139 64.07 2.79 -21.81
C LYS A 139 64.01 2.34 -23.29
N ARG A 140 65.11 2.60 -24.01
CA ARG A 140 65.40 2.33 -25.44
C ARG A 140 65.95 0.91 -25.68
N ALA A 141 65.75 0.36 -26.89
CA ALA A 141 66.68 -0.38 -27.79
C ALA A 141 65.86 -1.23 -28.80
N SER A 142 65.72 -0.86 -30.09
CA SER A 142 66.58 -1.13 -31.27
C SER A 142 66.22 -2.40 -32.09
N SER A 143 65.68 -2.15 -33.29
CA SER A 143 65.76 -2.87 -34.59
C SER A 143 65.61 -4.39 -34.69
N THR A 144 64.73 -4.89 -35.58
CA THR A 144 65.04 -5.39 -36.96
C THR A 144 63.74 -5.89 -37.65
N GLY A 145 63.57 -5.65 -38.97
CA GLY A 145 62.93 -6.62 -39.89
C GLY A 145 61.45 -6.44 -40.30
N THR A 146 61.25 -5.68 -41.38
CA THR A 146 60.49 -5.97 -42.62
C THR A 146 59.09 -6.65 -42.65
N GLU A 147 58.20 -5.99 -43.42
CA GLU A 147 57.04 -6.49 -44.20
C GLU A 147 55.64 -6.67 -43.57
N GLY A 148 54.63 -6.12 -44.27
CA GLY A 148 53.22 -6.56 -44.15
C GLY A 148 52.15 -5.47 -44.13
N SER A 149 51.60 -5.15 -45.30
CA SER A 149 50.36 -4.39 -45.54
C SER A 149 49.21 -4.69 -44.57
N GLN A 150 48.44 -3.66 -44.15
CA GLN A 150 47.00 -3.52 -44.50
C GLN A 150 46.30 -2.31 -43.85
N ARG A 151 45.44 -1.69 -44.67
CA ARG A 151 44.57 -0.54 -44.41
C ARG A 151 43.47 -0.84 -43.36
N ARG A 152 43.07 0.17 -42.57
CA ARG A 152 41.63 0.47 -42.31
C ARG A 152 41.39 1.91 -41.80
N ARG A 153 40.37 2.53 -42.43
CA ARG A 153 39.87 3.91 -42.32
C ARG A 153 39.29 4.25 -40.94
N VAL A 154 39.57 5.46 -40.45
CA VAL A 154 38.84 6.14 -39.36
C VAL A 154 37.70 6.97 -39.97
N VAL A 155 36.46 6.66 -39.61
CA VAL A 155 35.28 7.50 -39.92
C VAL A 155 35.01 8.42 -38.74
N LYS A 156 35.17 9.71 -38.97
CA LYS A 156 34.82 10.81 -38.04
C LYS A 156 33.39 11.26 -38.40
N LYS A 157 32.42 11.14 -37.50
CA LYS A 157 31.06 11.68 -37.69
C LYS A 157 30.71 12.67 -36.59
N SER A 158 30.17 13.81 -37.02
CA SER A 158 29.98 15.06 -36.31
C SER A 158 28.77 15.08 -35.37
N SER A 159 28.92 15.82 -34.27
CA SER A 159 27.87 16.22 -33.34
C SER A 159 26.89 17.22 -33.98
N LYS A 160 25.57 16.99 -33.84
CA LYS A 160 24.52 17.96 -34.19
C LYS A 160 23.69 18.32 -32.94
N ASN A 161 23.57 19.63 -32.75
CA ASN A 161 22.84 20.37 -31.72
C ASN A 161 21.42 19.85 -31.41
N LYS A 162 21.07 19.77 -30.12
CA LYS A 162 19.69 19.68 -29.62
C LYS A 162 19.19 21.05 -29.17
N LYS A 163 18.10 21.53 -29.76
CA LYS A 163 17.32 22.70 -29.30
C LYS A 163 16.34 22.27 -28.20
N LYS A 164 16.08 23.14 -27.22
CA LYS A 164 15.12 22.95 -26.11
C LYS A 164 13.68 23.21 -26.60
N PRO A 165 12.66 22.52 -26.06
CA PRO A 165 11.27 22.76 -26.41
C PRO A 165 10.69 23.97 -25.64
N THR A 166 9.96 24.83 -26.33
CA THR A 166 9.18 25.94 -25.75
C THR A 166 7.75 25.45 -25.56
N VAL A 167 7.23 25.49 -24.33
CA VAL A 167 5.83 25.14 -24.05
C VAL A 167 4.92 26.34 -24.30
N ASN A 168 3.81 26.11 -25.02
CA ASN A 168 2.84 27.15 -25.38
C ASN A 168 1.93 27.44 -24.18
N THR A 169 2.03 28.66 -23.66
CA THR A 169 1.23 29.15 -22.52
C THR A 169 -0.26 29.28 -22.81
N ALA A 170 -0.66 29.39 -24.08
CA ALA A 170 -2.06 29.54 -24.49
C ALA A 170 -2.93 28.28 -24.32
N ASP A 171 -2.34 27.08 -24.36
CA ASP A 171 -3.07 25.83 -24.13
C ASP A 171 -3.26 25.56 -22.62
N LEU A 172 -2.28 25.96 -21.80
CA LEU A 172 -2.38 25.85 -20.35
C LEU A 172 -3.53 26.69 -19.79
N THR A 173 -3.76 27.89 -20.33
CA THR A 173 -4.86 28.76 -19.89
C THR A 173 -6.24 28.15 -20.16
N LYS A 174 -6.41 27.41 -21.26
CA LYS A 174 -7.68 26.73 -21.59
C LYS A 174 -7.96 25.54 -20.67
N VAL A 175 -6.91 24.79 -20.30
CA VAL A 175 -7.01 23.70 -19.31
C VAL A 175 -7.37 24.25 -17.94
N ILE A 176 -6.77 25.37 -17.54
CA ILE A 176 -7.06 26.04 -16.26
C ILE A 176 -8.50 26.57 -16.25
N ILE A 177 -8.97 27.22 -17.32
CA ILE A 177 -10.36 27.68 -17.43
C ILE A 177 -11.35 26.51 -17.31
N GLY A 178 -11.07 25.38 -17.96
CA GLY A 178 -11.91 24.19 -17.86
C GLY A 178 -11.95 23.62 -16.45
N PHE A 179 -10.81 23.59 -15.76
CA PHE A 179 -10.72 23.10 -14.38
C PHE A 179 -11.46 24.01 -13.39
N VAL A 180 -11.39 25.34 -13.58
CA VAL A 180 -12.13 26.30 -12.74
C VAL A 180 -13.64 26.17 -12.93
N ILE A 181 -14.11 25.98 -14.16
CA ILE A 181 -15.54 25.75 -14.45
C ILE A 181 -16.04 24.44 -13.81
N LEU A 182 -15.22 23.38 -13.86
CA LEU A 182 -15.53 22.10 -13.23
C LEU A 182 -15.65 22.23 -11.70
N ILE A 183 -14.74 22.97 -11.06
CA ILE A 183 -14.78 23.21 -9.61
C ILE A 183 -16.04 23.99 -9.22
N VAL A 184 -16.41 25.02 -9.99
CA VAL A 184 -17.64 25.80 -9.72
C VAL A 184 -18.89 24.92 -9.85
N LEU A 185 -18.95 24.04 -10.84
CA LEU A 185 -20.04 23.06 -10.98
C LEU A 185 -20.12 22.10 -9.78
N ILE A 186 -18.99 21.58 -9.30
CA ILE A 186 -18.95 20.68 -8.13
C ILE A 186 -19.44 21.40 -6.86
N LEU A 187 -19.09 22.67 -6.68
CA LEU A 187 -19.55 23.47 -5.53
C LEU A 187 -21.06 23.77 -5.60
N LEU A 188 -21.59 24.04 -6.79
CA LEU A 188 -23.04 24.22 -7.00
C LEU A 188 -23.81 22.91 -6.73
N PHE A 189 -23.28 21.76 -7.16
CA PHE A 189 -23.89 20.46 -6.87
C PHE A 189 -23.82 20.07 -5.38
N ARG A 190 -22.72 20.38 -4.69
CA ARG A 190 -22.64 20.16 -3.23
C ARG A 190 -23.53 21.09 -2.41
N SER A 191 -23.90 22.26 -2.95
CA SER A 191 -24.76 23.22 -2.27
C SER A 191 -26.26 22.87 -2.34
N LEU A 192 -26.67 21.90 -3.17
CA LEU A 192 -28.09 21.57 -3.39
C LEU A 192 -28.57 20.26 -2.73
N VAL A 193 -27.78 19.63 -1.85
CA VAL A 193 -28.23 18.45 -1.09
C VAL A 193 -28.55 18.84 0.36
N PRO A 194 -29.83 19.09 0.71
CA PRO A 194 -30.23 19.32 2.08
C PRO A 194 -30.25 18.00 2.87
N SER A 195 -29.44 17.95 3.94
CA SER A 195 -29.47 16.89 4.95
C SER A 195 -30.85 16.78 5.62
N LYS A 196 -31.43 15.58 5.64
CA LYS A 196 -32.50 15.23 6.59
C LYS A 196 -32.09 14.03 7.45
N LYS A 197 -32.41 14.17 8.74
CA LYS A 197 -32.08 13.31 9.89
C LYS A 197 -32.95 12.05 9.98
N LYS A 198 -32.35 11.01 10.58
CA LYS A 198 -32.84 9.92 11.47
C LYS A 198 -34.30 9.47 11.40
N THR A 199 -34.51 8.15 11.27
CA THR A 199 -35.50 7.37 12.05
C THR A 199 -35.27 5.85 11.94
N ASN A 200 -35.24 5.18 13.10
CA ASN A 200 -35.37 3.73 13.28
C ASN A 200 -36.65 3.19 12.64
N THR A 201 -36.69 1.93 12.19
CA THR A 201 -37.84 1.00 12.33
C THR A 201 -37.48 -0.42 11.89
N THR A 202 -37.70 -1.35 12.82
CA THR A 202 -37.78 -2.81 12.80
C THR A 202 -38.66 -3.41 11.67
N ASN A 203 -38.47 -4.71 11.37
CA ASN A 203 -39.42 -5.74 10.84
C ASN A 203 -38.75 -6.57 9.71
N THR A 204 -38.94 -7.87 9.45
CA THR A 204 -39.67 -9.00 10.05
C THR A 204 -39.26 -10.27 9.26
N THR A 205 -39.10 -11.38 9.98
CA THR A 205 -39.17 -12.82 9.63
C THR A 205 -39.81 -13.23 8.29
N THR A 206 -39.23 -14.24 7.60
CA THR A 206 -39.87 -15.37 6.85
C THR A 206 -38.72 -16.23 6.25
N THR A 207 -38.27 -17.34 6.84
CA THR A 207 -38.77 -18.74 6.79
C THR A 207 -38.97 -19.31 5.38
N THR A 208 -38.14 -20.26 4.96
CA THR A 208 -38.54 -21.52 4.28
C THR A 208 -37.39 -22.55 4.40
N ALA A 209 -37.74 -23.72 4.91
CA ALA A 209 -36.89 -24.85 5.28
C ALA A 209 -36.58 -25.81 4.12
N VAL A 210 -35.58 -26.69 4.28
CA VAL A 210 -35.75 -28.17 4.30
C VAL A 210 -34.41 -28.95 4.33
N SER A 211 -34.36 -29.95 5.25
CA SER A 211 -33.60 -31.24 5.27
C SER A 211 -32.06 -31.23 5.31
N SER A 212 -31.34 -32.04 6.11
CA SER A 212 -31.59 -33.33 6.81
C SER A 212 -30.58 -33.45 7.98
N ASP A 213 -30.97 -33.85 9.19
CA ASP A 213 -30.94 -35.21 9.81
C ASP A 213 -29.62 -35.63 10.50
N SER A 214 -29.73 -35.77 11.84
CA SER A 214 -29.07 -36.71 12.80
C SER A 214 -27.53 -36.70 12.94
N THR A 215 -26.88 -36.78 14.12
CA THR A 215 -27.20 -37.44 15.41
C THR A 215 -26.65 -36.70 16.64
N ASP A 216 -27.39 -36.92 17.73
CA ASP A 216 -27.29 -36.49 19.13
C ASP A 216 -26.05 -36.98 19.93
N THR A 217 -25.53 -36.13 20.82
CA THR A 217 -25.21 -36.42 22.25
C THR A 217 -24.76 -35.11 22.95
N SER A 218 -25.74 -34.44 23.60
CA SER A 218 -25.77 -33.98 25.02
C SER A 218 -24.44 -33.80 25.79
N GLU A 219 -24.20 -32.80 26.65
CA GLU A 219 -25.08 -31.83 27.34
C GLU A 219 -24.25 -30.77 28.13
N THR A 220 -24.94 -29.67 28.51
CA THR A 220 -24.69 -28.73 29.63
C THR A 220 -23.88 -27.43 29.35
N SER A 221 -24.54 -26.34 28.95
CA SER A 221 -25.22 -25.29 29.77
C SER A 221 -24.21 -24.43 30.56
N ALA A 222 -23.95 -23.17 30.19
CA ALA A 222 -24.94 -22.10 30.32
C ALA A 222 -24.87 -20.97 29.25
N GLU A 223 -26.08 -20.52 28.95
CA GLU A 223 -26.55 -19.29 28.33
C GLU A 223 -26.02 -17.99 28.98
N THR A 224 -25.71 -16.97 28.17
CA THR A 224 -26.04 -15.55 28.49
C THR A 224 -26.20 -14.74 27.19
N ALA A 225 -27.26 -13.94 27.20
CA ALA A 225 -27.83 -13.03 26.21
C ALA A 225 -26.85 -11.93 25.70
N PRO A 226 -27.24 -11.09 24.71
CA PRO A 226 -26.33 -10.17 24.04
C PRO A 226 -25.95 -9.04 25.00
N GLU A 227 -24.69 -9.03 25.44
CA GLU A 227 -24.16 -7.89 26.17
C GLU A 227 -24.04 -6.71 25.20
N THR A 228 -24.90 -5.72 25.45
CA THR A 228 -24.65 -4.33 25.09
C THR A 228 -23.20 -4.04 25.40
N ALA A 229 -22.36 -3.89 24.36
CA ALA A 229 -20.94 -3.64 24.51
C ALA A 229 -20.74 -2.44 25.43
N ALA A 230 -20.39 -2.72 26.68
CA ALA A 230 -19.99 -1.71 27.64
C ALA A 230 -18.84 -0.96 26.97
N SER A 231 -18.99 0.34 26.76
CA SER A 231 -17.90 1.20 26.35
C SER A 231 -16.79 1.05 27.38
N VAL A 232 -15.81 0.20 27.10
CA VAL A 232 -14.62 0.05 27.94
C VAL A 232 -13.97 1.42 27.91
N LYS A 233 -14.08 2.16 29.01
CA LYS A 233 -13.47 3.49 29.10
C LYS A 233 -11.97 3.29 29.10
N TYR A 234 -11.23 4.07 28.34
CA TYR A 234 -9.77 4.04 28.40
C TYR A 234 -9.29 5.19 29.28
N VAL A 235 -8.20 4.98 30.00
CA VAL A 235 -7.54 6.00 30.82
C VAL A 235 -6.08 6.14 30.42
N THR A 236 -5.60 7.37 30.44
CA THR A 236 -4.21 7.70 30.19
C THR A 236 -3.32 7.25 31.35
N THR A 237 -2.18 6.63 31.05
CA THR A 237 -1.19 6.17 32.05
C THR A 237 -0.07 7.18 32.29
N ALA A 238 0.07 8.18 31.40
CA ALA A 238 1.06 9.24 31.46
C ALA A 238 0.50 10.55 30.90
N ARG A 239 1.29 11.62 30.97
CA ARG A 239 0.99 12.86 30.25
C ARG A 239 1.08 12.60 28.75
N LEU A 240 -0.05 12.73 28.05
CA LEU A 240 -0.21 12.26 26.67
C LEU A 240 -0.69 13.38 25.76
N HIS A 241 -0.07 13.52 24.59
CA HIS A 241 -0.52 14.46 23.57
C HIS A 241 -1.57 13.81 22.67
N VAL A 242 -2.68 14.53 22.44
CA VAL A 242 -3.68 14.22 21.43
C VAL A 242 -3.29 14.94 20.16
N ARG A 243 -3.18 14.21 19.06
CA ARG A 243 -2.67 14.71 17.79
C ARG A 243 -3.69 14.65 16.66
N SER A 244 -3.51 15.52 15.67
CA SER A 244 -4.34 15.56 14.46
C SER A 244 -4.04 14.44 13.47
N SER A 245 -2.84 13.87 13.52
CA SER A 245 -2.41 12.72 12.71
C SER A 245 -1.66 11.70 13.57
N PRO A 246 -1.60 10.42 13.16
CA PRO A 246 -0.88 9.36 13.87
C PRO A 246 0.63 9.47 13.61
N SER A 247 1.23 10.61 13.98
CA SER A 247 2.65 10.89 13.82
C SER A 247 3.14 11.85 14.90
N LEU A 248 4.44 11.79 15.21
CA LEU A 248 5.09 12.74 16.12
C LEU A 248 5.16 14.16 15.53
N ASP A 249 5.02 14.29 14.22
CA ASP A 249 4.97 15.58 13.51
C ASP A 249 3.55 16.15 13.41
N GLY A 250 2.52 15.40 13.80
CA GLY A 250 1.14 15.86 13.80
C GLY A 250 0.88 16.97 14.82
N ASP A 251 0.01 17.91 14.48
CA ASP A 251 -0.33 19.03 15.38
C ASP A 251 -0.91 18.52 16.69
N ILE A 252 -0.47 19.13 17.81
CA ILE A 252 -0.97 18.80 19.14
C ILE A 252 -2.30 19.54 19.36
N LEU A 253 -3.40 18.78 19.34
CA LEU A 253 -4.75 19.29 19.59
C LEU A 253 -5.00 19.51 21.08
N ALA A 254 -4.42 18.65 21.93
CA ALA A 254 -4.55 18.73 23.38
C ALA A 254 -3.43 17.99 24.10
N THR A 255 -3.31 18.26 25.40
CA THR A 255 -2.46 17.50 26.32
C THR A 255 -3.31 16.98 27.47
N LEU A 256 -3.34 15.66 27.62
CA LEU A 256 -4.05 14.96 28.69
C LEU A 256 -3.08 14.62 29.82
N ASN A 257 -3.50 14.84 31.05
CA ASN A 257 -2.75 14.40 32.23
C ASN A 257 -3.03 12.91 32.50
N VAL A 258 -2.19 12.29 33.33
CA VAL A 258 -2.39 10.91 33.79
C VAL A 258 -3.77 10.73 34.45
N GLY A 259 -4.42 9.60 34.18
CA GLY A 259 -5.70 9.22 34.75
C GLY A 259 -6.91 9.84 34.07
N VAL A 260 -6.72 10.66 33.03
CA VAL A 260 -7.82 11.22 32.24
C VAL A 260 -8.46 10.13 31.39
N SER A 261 -9.79 10.03 31.44
CA SER A 261 -10.57 9.13 30.58
C SER A 261 -10.64 9.65 29.15
N VAL A 262 -10.48 8.75 28.18
CA VAL A 262 -10.58 9.02 26.75
C VAL A 262 -11.67 8.15 26.12
N ASP A 263 -12.36 8.71 25.12
CA ASP A 263 -13.36 7.99 24.34
C ASP A 263 -12.66 7.25 23.20
N TYR A 264 -12.36 5.98 23.44
CA TYR A 264 -11.62 5.13 22.51
C TYR A 264 -12.53 4.69 21.35
N ALA A 265 -12.12 5.02 20.13
CA ALA A 265 -12.85 4.72 18.92
C ALA A 265 -12.29 3.51 18.17
N GLY A 266 -11.04 3.12 18.43
CA GLY A 266 -10.40 1.96 17.82
C GLY A 266 -8.88 2.07 17.77
N GLU A 267 -8.24 1.05 17.22
CA GLU A 267 -6.81 1.03 16.97
C GLU A 267 -6.54 1.62 15.56
N HIS A 268 -5.52 2.47 15.43
CA HIS A 268 -5.05 2.91 14.12
C HIS A 268 -3.94 1.98 13.63
N ASP A 269 -2.94 1.76 14.48
CA ASP A 269 -1.82 0.84 14.30
C ASP A 269 -1.24 0.44 15.67
N SER A 270 -0.15 -0.32 15.68
CA SER A 270 0.50 -0.81 16.89
C SER A 270 1.02 0.29 17.83
N THR A 271 1.21 1.50 17.31
CA THR A 271 1.73 2.67 18.04
C THR A 271 0.69 3.74 18.32
N TRP A 272 -0.39 3.81 17.53
CA TRP A 272 -1.43 4.84 17.62
C TRP A 272 -2.84 4.27 17.77
N SER A 273 -3.60 4.90 18.65
CA SER A 273 -5.01 4.63 18.92
C SER A 273 -5.86 5.82 18.50
N ILE A 274 -7.04 5.54 17.97
CA ILE A 274 -8.05 6.52 17.55
C ILE A 274 -8.95 6.81 18.74
N ILE A 275 -9.12 8.10 19.04
CA ILE A 275 -10.07 8.58 20.04
C ILE A 275 -11.03 9.59 19.43
N ASN A 276 -12.24 9.68 19.99
CA ASN A 276 -13.15 10.78 19.70
C ASN A 276 -12.78 11.97 20.60
N TYR A 277 -12.36 13.07 19.99
CA TYR A 277 -11.99 14.29 20.68
C TYR A 277 -12.65 15.50 20.01
N ASN A 278 -13.39 16.30 20.78
CA ASN A 278 -14.13 17.48 20.30
C ASN A 278 -15.08 17.21 19.11
N GLY A 279 -15.66 16.00 19.03
CA GLY A 279 -16.57 15.61 17.94
C GLY A 279 -15.88 15.23 16.62
N GLY A 280 -14.55 15.14 16.62
CA GLY A 280 -13.75 14.60 15.52
C GLY A 280 -12.87 13.43 15.97
N GLN A 281 -12.22 12.77 15.01
CA GLN A 281 -11.21 11.74 15.30
C GLN A 281 -9.87 12.40 15.59
N ALA A 282 -9.16 11.88 16.58
CA ALA A 282 -7.81 12.28 16.92
C ALA A 282 -6.99 11.06 17.34
N TYR A 283 -5.67 11.24 17.41
CA TYR A 283 -4.73 10.13 17.61
C TYR A 283 -3.94 10.31 18.90
N VAL A 284 -3.77 9.22 19.63
CA VAL A 284 -2.95 9.15 20.84
C VAL A 284 -2.07 7.90 20.78
N ALA A 285 -0.89 7.95 21.40
CA ALA A 285 -0.01 6.77 21.38
C ALA A 285 -0.57 5.63 22.24
N THR A 286 -0.75 4.45 21.63
CA THR A 286 -1.38 3.25 22.21
C THR A 286 -0.71 2.82 23.52
N ALA A 287 0.62 2.95 23.60
CA ALA A 287 1.41 2.59 24.78
C ALA A 287 1.02 3.36 26.05
N TYR A 288 0.30 4.49 25.94
CA TYR A 288 -0.01 5.38 27.06
C TYR A 288 -1.50 5.44 27.43
N ILE A 289 -2.30 4.51 26.90
CA ILE A 289 -3.70 4.33 27.29
C ILE A 289 -3.94 2.88 27.71
N LYS A 290 -4.85 2.67 28.65
CA LYS A 290 -5.27 1.32 29.06
C LYS A 290 -6.77 1.28 29.36
N PRO A 291 -7.42 0.11 29.26
CA PRO A 291 -8.75 -0.08 29.80
C PRO A 291 -8.83 0.40 31.26
N ALA A 292 -9.83 1.22 31.56
CA ALA A 292 -10.18 1.59 32.92
C ALA A 292 -10.69 0.33 33.62
N GLN A 293 -10.00 -0.04 34.70
CA GLN A 293 -10.42 -1.12 35.58
C GLN A 293 -11.48 -0.63 36.57
#